data_AF-A0A351CEZ1-F1
#
_entry.id   AF-A0A351CEZ1-F1
#
_cell.length_a   1.000
_cell.length_b   1.000
_cell.length_c   1.000
_cell.angle_alpha   90.00
_cell.angle_beta   90.00
_cell.angle_gamma   90.00
#
_symmetry.space_group_name_H-M   'P 1'
#
loop_
_entity.id
_entity.type
_entity.pdbx_description
1 polymer ?
#
loop_
_entity_poly.entity_id
_entity_poly.type
_entity_poly.pdbx_seq_one_letter_code
_entity_poly.pdbx_strand_id
1 'polypeptide(L)'
;MTQVELARHLKEKGAQDLNQVVMIQCIGSRNQDNPNCSRICCQSAVKNALNIKKLNPDAEIYVLYRDIRTYGMLEEYYTEARKQGVLFFRYDPEDPPTVESSDE
;
A
#
# COMPACT_ATOMS: atom_id res chain seq x y z
N MET A 1 -7.48 -7.61 4.10
CA MET A 1 -8.18 -6.36 4.49
C MET A 1 -7.99 -5.30 3.42
N THR A 2 -8.94 -4.39 3.27
CA THR A 2 -8.87 -3.23 2.36
C THR A 2 -8.05 -2.08 2.96
N GLN A 3 -7.66 -1.09 2.15
CA GLN A 3 -6.96 0.12 2.64
C GLN A 3 -7.79 0.93 3.65
N VAL A 4 -9.12 0.90 3.52
CA VAL A 4 -10.05 1.57 4.45
C VAL A 4 -10.11 0.82 5.77
N GLU A 5 -10.15 -0.51 5.73
CA GLU A 5 -10.09 -1.37 6.92
C GLU A 5 -8.76 -1.22 7.64
N LEU A 6 -7.64 -1.19 6.91
CA LEU A 6 -6.31 -0.96 7.49
C LEU A 6 -6.24 0.39 8.20
N ALA A 7 -6.73 1.47 7.58
CA ALA A 7 -6.76 2.78 8.23
C ALA A 7 -7.59 2.76 9.54
N ARG A 8 -8.70 2.02 9.58
CA ARG A 8 -9.51 1.81 10.78
C ARG A 8 -8.74 1.00 11.83
N HIS A 9 -8.11 -0.11 11.43
CA HIS A 9 -7.28 -0.95 12.29
C HIS A 9 -6.18 -0.12 12.96
N LEU A 10 -5.44 0.68 12.20
CA LEU A 10 -4.38 1.54 12.72
C LEU A 10 -4.90 2.56 13.75
N LYS A 11 -6.13 3.07 13.55
CA LYS A 11 -6.76 4.00 14.48
C LYS A 11 -7.20 3.33 15.78
N GLU A 12 -7.72 2.10 15.69
CA GLU A 12 -8.35 1.41 16.83
C GLU A 12 -7.37 0.55 17.63
N LYS A 13 -6.41 -0.09 16.95
CA LYS A 13 -5.50 -1.10 17.53
C LYS A 13 -4.02 -0.71 17.46
N GLY A 14 -3.66 0.29 16.64
CA GLY A 14 -2.26 0.61 16.37
C GLY A 14 -1.64 -0.29 15.31
N ALA A 15 -0.32 -0.49 15.38
CA ALA A 15 0.45 -1.25 14.38
C ALA A 15 1.38 -2.32 14.99
N GLN A 16 1.25 -2.59 16.28
CA GLN A 16 2.09 -3.53 17.02
C GLN A 16 1.92 -4.98 16.55
N ASP A 17 0.76 -5.31 15.99
CA ASP A 17 0.47 -6.63 15.39
C ASP A 17 0.84 -6.72 13.90
N LEU A 18 1.37 -5.64 13.31
CA LEU A 18 1.70 -5.56 11.89
C LEU A 18 3.21 -5.63 11.68
N ASN A 19 3.75 -6.85 11.73
CA ASN A 19 5.19 -7.08 11.52
C ASN A 19 5.59 -7.01 10.04
N GLN A 20 4.74 -7.56 9.15
CA GLN A 20 4.96 -7.56 7.71
C GLN A 20 3.66 -7.22 6.99
N VAL A 21 3.71 -6.23 6.09
CA VAL A 21 2.53 -5.71 5.39
C VAL A 21 2.82 -5.59 3.89
N VAL A 22 2.01 -6.29 3.09
CA VAL A 22 2.02 -6.14 1.62
C VAL A 22 0.75 -5.41 1.17
N MET A 23 0.92 -4.33 0.41
CA MET A 23 -0.17 -3.53 -0.15
C MET A 23 -0.18 -3.60 -1.69
N ILE A 24 -1.23 -4.17 -2.25
CA ILE A 24 -1.38 -4.34 -3.70
C ILE A 24 -2.23 -3.19 -4.28
N GLN A 25 -1.68 -2.47 -5.25
CA GLN A 25 -2.37 -1.36 -5.92
C GLN A 25 -3.26 -1.84 -7.07
N CYS A 26 -4.14 -0.95 -7.54
CA CYS A 26 -5.07 -1.21 -8.66
C CYS A 26 -6.07 -2.35 -8.47
N ILE A 27 -6.28 -2.85 -7.24
CA ILE A 27 -7.34 -3.84 -6.98
C ILE A 27 -8.70 -3.16 -7.21
N GLY A 28 -9.49 -3.71 -8.13
CA GLY A 28 -10.80 -3.17 -8.54
C GLY A 28 -10.74 -1.93 -9.44
N SER A 29 -9.58 -1.59 -10.04
CA SER A 29 -9.44 -0.43 -10.92
C SER A 29 -8.35 -0.65 -11.96
N ARG A 30 -8.42 0.04 -13.10
CA ARG A 30 -7.56 -0.18 -14.27
C ARG A 30 -7.60 -1.64 -14.76
N ASN A 31 -8.80 -2.22 -14.78
CA ASN A 31 -9.11 -3.54 -15.33
C ASN A 31 -10.23 -3.44 -16.39
N GLN A 32 -10.65 -4.56 -16.99
CA GLN A 32 -11.63 -4.56 -18.07
C GLN A 32 -12.99 -3.96 -17.66
N ASP A 33 -13.48 -4.30 -16.47
CA ASP A 33 -14.76 -3.78 -15.96
C ASP A 33 -14.67 -2.32 -15.48
N ASN A 34 -13.50 -1.94 -14.96
CA ASN A 34 -13.23 -0.63 -14.37
C ASN A 34 -11.93 -0.05 -14.95
N PRO A 35 -11.94 0.48 -16.19
CA PRO A 35 -10.71 0.88 -16.89
C PRO A 35 -10.03 2.12 -16.29
N ASN A 36 -10.75 2.89 -15.49
CA ASN A 36 -10.26 4.13 -14.90
C ASN A 36 -9.40 3.90 -13.65
N CYS A 37 -8.54 4.88 -13.34
CA CYS A 37 -7.81 4.92 -12.08
C CYS A 37 -8.67 5.57 -10.99
N SER A 38 -8.75 4.97 -9.80
CA SER A 38 -9.46 5.55 -8.64
C SER A 38 -8.75 6.76 -8.01
N ARG A 39 -7.54 7.10 -8.48
CA ARG A 39 -6.68 8.25 -8.09
C ARG A 39 -6.24 8.33 -6.63
N ILE A 40 -6.91 7.65 -5.71
CA ILE A 40 -6.70 7.75 -4.27
C ILE A 40 -5.92 6.57 -3.68
N CYS A 41 -5.97 5.38 -4.30
CA CYS A 41 -5.42 4.15 -3.74
C CYS A 41 -3.91 4.23 -3.45
N CYS A 42 -3.10 4.74 -4.39
CA CYS A 42 -1.66 4.95 -4.17
C CYS A 42 -1.38 5.87 -2.98
N GLN A 43 -2.17 6.95 -2.85
CA GLN A 43 -2.00 7.95 -1.80
C GLN A 43 -2.35 7.38 -0.43
N SER A 44 -3.45 6.61 -0.36
CA SER A 44 -3.87 5.91 0.85
C SER A 44 -2.82 4.90 1.31
N ALA A 45 -2.26 4.12 0.38
CA ALA A 45 -1.22 3.15 0.70
C ALA A 45 0.04 3.82 1.29
N VAL A 46 0.52 4.90 0.67
CA VAL A 46 1.67 5.67 1.18
C VAL A 46 1.40 6.25 2.57
N LYS A 47 0.23 6.85 2.80
CA LYS A 47 -0.15 7.40 4.10
C LYS A 47 -0.24 6.33 5.17
N ASN A 48 -0.84 5.19 4.86
CA ASN A 48 -0.93 4.06 5.78
C ASN A 48 0.45 3.48 6.09
N ALA A 49 1.33 3.36 5.09
CA ALA A 49 2.71 2.89 5.27
C ALA A 49 3.49 3.79 6.25
N LEU A 50 3.40 5.11 6.08
CA LEU A 50 4.03 6.07 6.98
C LEU A 50 3.45 6.01 8.40
N ASN A 51 2.13 5.82 8.52
CA ASN A 51 1.49 5.68 9.83
C ASN A 51 1.93 4.38 10.53
N ILE A 52 2.05 3.27 9.79
CA ILE A 52 2.62 2.02 10.31
C ILE A 52 4.05 2.26 10.78
N LYS A 53 4.94 2.84 9.94
CA LYS A 53 6.33 3.11 10.33
C LYS A 53 6.46 4.03 11.56
N LYS A 54 5.52 4.97 11.73
CA LYS A 54 5.48 5.81 12.94
C LYS A 54 5.11 5.02 14.20
N LEU A 55 4.20 4.06 14.09
CA LEU A 55 3.69 3.27 15.22
C LEU A 55 4.52 2.02 15.52
N ASN A 56 5.14 1.45 14.48
CA ASN A 56 6.00 0.28 14.48
C ASN A 56 7.14 0.50 13.46
N PRO A 57 8.28 1.11 13.87
CA PRO A 57 9.40 1.42 12.98
C PRO A 57 10.01 0.20 12.28
N ASP A 58 9.97 -0.95 12.94
CA ASP A 58 10.58 -2.20 12.49
C ASP A 58 9.70 -2.97 11.50
N ALA A 59 8.43 -2.58 11.32
CA ALA A 59 7.50 -3.25 10.40
C ALA A 59 8.02 -3.25 8.96
N GLU A 60 8.04 -4.41 8.31
CA GLU A 60 8.41 -4.55 6.90
C GLU A 60 7.21 -4.21 6.01
N ILE A 61 7.36 -3.24 5.11
CA ILE A 61 6.26 -2.77 4.29
C ILE A 61 6.64 -2.81 2.82
N TYR A 62 5.79 -3.49 2.04
CA TYR A 62 5.95 -3.67 0.60
C TYR A 62 4.72 -3.16 -0.14
N VAL A 63 4.92 -2.39 -1.21
CA VAL A 63 3.85 -1.88 -2.06
C VAL A 63 4.04 -2.40 -3.47
N LEU A 64 3.11 -3.25 -3.94
CA LEU A 64 3.10 -3.77 -5.31
C LEU A 64 2.27 -2.83 -6.19
N TYR A 65 2.86 -2.29 -7.25
CA TYR A 65 2.21 -1.25 -8.06
C TYR A 65 2.47 -1.39 -9.57
N ARG A 66 1.59 -0.82 -10.40
CA ARG A 66 1.85 -0.62 -11.85
C ARG A 66 2.57 0.70 -12.11
N ASP A 67 1.97 1.77 -11.59
CA ASP A 67 2.50 3.13 -11.52
C ASP A 67 2.19 3.72 -10.13
N ILE A 68 3.09 4.51 -9.56
CA ILE A 68 2.80 5.30 -8.36
C ILE A 68 2.20 6.63 -8.80
N ARG A 69 1.02 6.94 -8.25
CA ARG A 69 0.25 8.15 -8.58
C ARG A 69 0.02 9.00 -7.33
N THR A 70 1.06 9.73 -6.92
CA THR A 70 1.06 10.71 -5.82
C THR A 70 1.17 12.13 -6.37
N TYR A 71 0.02 12.78 -6.56
CA TYR A 71 -0.03 14.08 -7.25
C TYR A 71 0.36 15.26 -6.35
N GLY A 72 1.09 16.22 -6.93
CA GLY A 72 1.45 17.47 -6.27
C GLY A 72 2.26 17.24 -5.00
N MET A 73 1.85 17.88 -3.89
CA MET A 73 2.51 17.76 -2.58
C MET A 73 2.53 16.32 -2.03
N LEU A 74 1.74 15.41 -2.58
CA LEU A 74 1.73 14.01 -2.14
C LEU A 74 2.99 13.24 -2.53
N GLU A 75 3.76 13.75 -3.49
CA GLU A 75 5.05 13.16 -3.88
C GLU A 75 6.08 13.22 -2.75
N GLU A 76 5.99 14.24 -1.88
CA GLU A 76 6.85 14.35 -0.69
C GLU A 76 6.62 13.18 0.28
N TYR A 77 5.37 12.77 0.47
CA TYR A 77 5.04 11.61 1.30
C TYR A 77 5.55 10.30 0.68
N TYR A 78 5.50 10.18 -0.64
CA TYR A 78 6.09 9.01 -1.31
C TYR A 78 7.61 8.96 -1.12
N THR A 79 8.28 10.10 -1.28
CA THR A 79 9.71 10.24 -1.02
C THR A 79 10.06 9.89 0.43
N GLU A 80 9.27 10.38 1.39
CA GLU A 80 9.45 10.07 2.80
C GLU A 80 9.25 8.58 3.11
N ALA A 81 8.22 7.96 2.55
CA ALA A 81 7.98 6.52 2.74
C ALA A 81 9.18 5.69 2.28
N ARG A 82 9.78 6.05 1.14
CA ARG A 82 11.00 5.39 0.65
C ARG A 82 12.19 5.59 1.58
N LYS A 83 12.37 6.79 2.16
CA LYS A 83 13.43 7.06 3.15
C LYS A 83 13.26 6.24 4.43
N GLN A 84 12.01 5.98 4.83
CA GLN A 84 11.69 5.13 5.98
C GLN A 84 11.74 3.62 5.69
N GLY A 85 12.26 3.22 4.51
CA GLY A 85 12.45 1.81 4.17
C GLY A 85 11.19 1.10 3.68
N VAL A 86 10.14 1.83 3.26
CA VAL A 86 9.02 1.23 2.54
C VAL A 86 9.51 0.85 1.13
N LEU A 87 9.33 -0.41 0.76
CA LEU A 87 9.78 -0.95 -0.50
C LEU A 87 8.65 -0.96 -1.52
N PHE A 88 8.95 -0.52 -2.74
CA PHE A 88 7.98 -0.39 -3.81
C PHE A 88 8.42 -1.28 -4.97
N PHE A 89 7.58 -2.23 -5.36
CA PHE A 89 7.85 -3.15 -6.46
C PHE A 89 6.86 -2.95 -7.58
N ARG A 90 7.39 -2.74 -8.79
CA ARG A 90 6.58 -2.63 -9.99
C ARG A 90 6.22 -4.02 -10.50
N TYR A 91 4.94 -4.28 -10.80
CA TYR A 91 4.48 -5.51 -11.45
C TYR A 91 3.95 -5.23 -12.86
N ASP A 92 4.00 -6.25 -13.72
CA ASP A 92 3.49 -6.16 -15.08
C ASP A 92 1.96 -6.23 -15.08
N PRO A 93 1.26 -5.27 -15.71
CA PRO A 93 -0.15 -5.39 -16.04
C PRO A 93 -0.69 -6.74 -16.46
N GLU A 94 0.07 -7.49 -17.27
CA GLU A 94 -0.31 -8.79 -17.83
C GLU A 94 0.05 -9.96 -16.89
N ASP A 95 0.83 -9.71 -15.84
CA ASP A 95 1.22 -10.67 -14.80
C ASP A 95 0.98 -10.06 -13.40
N PRO A 96 -0.30 -9.93 -12.98
CA PRO A 96 -0.63 -9.33 -11.70
C PRO A 96 -0.26 -10.27 -10.53
N PRO A 97 0.09 -9.71 -9.36
CA PRO A 97 0.41 -10.52 -8.19
C PRO A 97 -0.80 -11.36 -7.74
N THR A 98 -0.54 -12.61 -7.40
CA THR A 98 -1.51 -13.54 -6.80
C THR A 98 -1.37 -13.55 -5.28
N VAL A 99 -2.46 -13.88 -4.59
CA VAL A 99 -2.49 -14.01 -3.14
C VAL A 99 -3.06 -15.38 -2.80
N GLU A 100 -2.30 -16.15 -2.06
CA GLU A 100 -2.67 -17.46 -1.57
C GLU A 100 -2.49 -17.48 -0.05
N SER A 101 -3.42 -18.09 0.67
CA SER A 101 -3.25 -18.36 2.09
C SER A 101 -2.36 -19.59 2.26
N SER A 102 -1.29 -19.48 3.05
CA SER A 102 -0.60 -20.65 3.58
C SER A 102 -1.41 -21.21 4.75
N ASP A 103 -1.61 -22.52 4.80
CA ASP A 103 -2.29 -23.24 5.89
C ASP A 103 -1.41 -23.41 7.16
N GLU A 104 -0.35 -22.61 7.30
CA GLU A 104 0.53 -22.62 8.47
C GLU A 104 0.02 -21.72 9.61
#